data_AF-A0A7C5QXA1-F1
#
_entry.id   AF-A0A7C5QXA1-F1
#
_cell.length_a   1.000
_cell.length_b   1.000
_cell.length_c   1.000
_cell.angle_alpha   90.00
_cell.angle_beta   90.00
_cell.angle_gamma   90.00
#
_symmetry.space_group_name_H-M   'P 1'
#
loop_
_entity.id
_entity.type
_entity.pdbx_description
1 polymer ?
#
loop_
_entity_poly.entity_id
_entity_poly.type
_entity_poly.pdbx_seq_one_letter_code
_entity_poly.pdbx_strand_id
1 'polypeptide(L)'
;MNDRTPIDTYKRALAAATKALSGARDIDVQFGGDAAGMVKREDGMQIILPLPALKPQHQDVSRSRGEADALALRLALHDPELYAKSSPAPGPARAVCEALEQARVEALGARNMCGVGDNLLAAENARAKKRGFDKQGLTQNDAPLEEAIGVLAREIFSNRPAPSNTSGIMHAWRDFLSDKIGHELEQMIKALDNQEAFAALAQDVLEALDMGDNSTDIEPGEDDDEAREDDQQNPNNAQEEEQDSEPGATELANAEGLEDDSDATDSIDAEDFEGDGVDGDEPPDPSTRPNPFQNSPPPYHSYTNRFD
;
A
#
# COMPACT_ATOMS: atom_id res chain seq x y z
N MET A 1 20.55 6.64 26.47
CA MET A 1 20.12 6.57 25.05
C MET A 1 19.22 5.35 24.94
N ASN A 2 18.09 5.39 24.23
CA ASN A 2 17.31 4.16 24.02
C ASN A 2 18.02 3.28 22.99
N ASP A 3 18.36 2.06 23.39
CA ASP A 3 18.84 1.03 22.47
C ASP A 3 17.70 0.63 21.53
N ARG A 4 17.70 1.21 20.34
CA ARG A 4 16.70 0.95 19.30
C ARG A 4 16.89 -0.47 18.79
N THR A 5 15.80 -1.24 18.71
CA THR A 5 15.89 -2.58 18.16
C THR A 5 16.25 -2.52 16.66
N PRO A 6 16.79 -3.61 16.09
CA PRO A 6 17.00 -3.71 14.64
C PRO A 6 15.72 -3.49 13.84
N ILE A 7 14.56 -3.91 14.36
CA ILE A 7 13.27 -3.77 13.68
C ILE A 7 12.73 -2.34 13.71
N ASP A 8 12.99 -1.57 14.78
CA ASP A 8 12.68 -0.12 14.82
C ASP A 8 13.56 0.66 13.85
N THR A 9 14.84 0.27 13.78
CA THR A 9 15.79 0.85 12.83
C THR A 9 15.37 0.58 11.39
N TYR A 10 14.90 -0.65 11.09
CA TYR A 10 14.35 -1.01 9.78
C TYR A 10 13.07 -0.22 9.46
N LYS A 11 12.07 -0.22 10.35
CA LYS A 11 10.81 0.53 10.19
C LYS A 11 11.08 2.02 9.88
N ARG A 12 12.00 2.64 10.64
CA ARG A 12 12.39 4.05 10.43
C ARG A 12 13.07 4.28 9.08
N ALA A 13 13.96 3.38 8.65
CA ALA A 13 14.63 3.49 7.36
C ALA A 13 13.66 3.29 6.18
N LEU A 14 12.77 2.30 6.27
CA LEU A 14 11.70 2.03 5.31
C LEU A 14 10.76 3.24 5.18
N ALA A 15 10.29 3.79 6.31
CA ALA A 15 9.45 4.99 6.32
C ALA A 15 10.15 6.21 5.72
N ALA A 16 11.40 6.47 6.08
CA ALA A 16 12.17 7.59 5.53
C ALA A 16 12.38 7.47 4.01
N ALA A 17 12.68 6.26 3.50
CA ALA A 17 12.81 6.00 2.07
C ALA A 17 11.47 6.17 1.33
N THR A 18 10.37 5.72 1.92
CA THR A 18 9.00 5.87 1.37
C THR A 18 8.64 7.34 1.22
N LYS A 19 8.82 8.15 2.28
CA LYS A 19 8.56 9.60 2.24
C LYS A 19 9.44 10.30 1.20
N ALA A 20 10.74 9.99 1.16
CA ALA A 20 11.67 10.56 0.18
C ALA A 20 11.32 10.21 -1.27
N LEU A 21 10.94 8.96 -1.56
CA LEU A 21 10.54 8.51 -2.89
C LEU A 21 9.20 9.11 -3.34
N SER A 22 8.29 9.39 -2.41
CA SER A 22 6.97 9.95 -2.73
C SER A 22 7.00 11.44 -3.14
N GLY A 23 8.08 12.17 -2.85
CA GLY A 23 8.18 13.63 -3.07
C GLY A 23 7.23 14.49 -2.22
N ALA A 24 6.20 13.91 -1.60
CA ALA A 24 5.23 14.59 -0.76
C ALA A 24 5.87 15.13 0.52
N ARG A 25 5.42 16.32 0.96
CA ARG A 25 5.84 16.95 2.22
C ARG A 25 5.04 16.40 3.39
N ASP A 26 3.72 16.49 3.26
CA ASP A 26 2.77 16.24 4.33
C ASP A 26 2.28 14.78 4.23
N ILE A 27 3.23 13.88 4.48
CA ILE A 27 3.05 12.43 4.40
C ILE A 27 3.42 11.74 5.71
N ASP A 28 2.56 10.86 6.19
CA ASP A 28 2.81 9.94 7.30
C ASP A 28 2.98 8.49 6.82
N VAL A 29 3.78 7.69 7.55
CA VAL A 29 4.00 6.27 7.25
C VAL A 29 3.89 5.48 8.55
N GLN A 30 2.85 4.68 8.66
CA GLN A 30 2.54 3.86 9.84
C GLN A 30 2.64 2.37 9.53
N PHE A 31 2.77 1.54 10.57
CA PHE A 31 2.94 0.09 10.45
C PHE A 31 1.82 -0.67 11.17
N GLY A 32 0.99 -1.39 10.42
CA GLY A 32 -0.16 -2.13 10.93
C GLY A 32 -0.97 -2.82 9.82
N GLY A 33 -1.85 -3.74 10.20
CA GLY A 33 -2.69 -4.50 9.26
C GLY A 33 -1.95 -5.52 8.39
N ASP A 34 -2.72 -6.25 7.58
CA ASP A 34 -2.26 -7.36 6.72
C ASP A 34 -1.98 -6.97 5.26
N ALA A 35 -2.23 -5.70 4.91
CA ALA A 35 -2.13 -5.17 3.55
C ALA A 35 -1.56 -3.75 3.57
N ALA A 36 -0.73 -3.42 2.57
CA ALA A 36 -0.25 -2.07 2.34
C ALA A 36 -1.38 -1.23 1.72
N GLY A 37 -1.52 0.03 2.14
CA GLY A 37 -2.60 0.90 1.70
C GLY A 37 -2.31 2.39 1.88
N MET A 38 -3.20 3.20 1.34
CA MET A 38 -3.13 4.66 1.33
C MET A 38 -4.45 5.26 1.81
N VAL A 39 -4.38 6.23 2.72
CA VAL A 39 -5.53 6.90 3.33
C VAL A 39 -5.30 8.42 3.28
N LYS A 40 -6.26 9.16 2.73
CA LYS A 40 -6.26 10.63 2.76
C LYS A 40 -6.72 11.11 4.14
N ARG A 41 -6.03 12.09 4.73
CA ARG A 41 -6.39 12.74 5.98
C ARG A 41 -6.54 14.26 5.77
N GLU A 42 -7.01 14.97 6.80
CA GLU A 42 -7.10 16.44 6.78
C GLU A 42 -5.71 17.10 6.74
N ASP A 43 -4.71 16.45 7.35
CA ASP A 43 -3.33 16.91 7.47
C ASP A 43 -2.43 16.49 6.30
N GLY A 44 -2.93 15.73 5.33
CA GLY A 44 -2.17 15.25 4.17
C GLY A 44 -2.47 13.79 3.82
N MET A 45 -1.42 13.00 3.59
CA MET A 45 -1.53 11.61 3.14
C MET A 45 -0.91 10.62 4.14
N GLN A 46 -1.60 9.52 4.43
CA GLN A 46 -1.09 8.43 5.24
C GLN A 46 -0.85 7.19 4.38
N ILE A 47 0.38 6.68 4.39
CA ILE A 47 0.69 5.31 3.95
C ILE A 47 0.65 4.38 5.17
N ILE A 48 -0.01 3.23 5.03
CA ILE A 48 -0.02 2.15 6.02
C ILE A 48 0.69 0.95 5.38
N LEU A 49 1.69 0.41 6.08
CA LEU A 49 2.47 -0.75 5.63
C LEU A 49 2.26 -1.93 6.60
N PRO A 50 2.23 -3.18 6.12
CA PRO A 50 2.19 -4.34 7.00
C PRO A 50 3.36 -4.36 7.98
N LEU A 51 3.16 -4.95 9.16
CA LEU A 51 4.23 -5.10 10.15
C LEU A 51 5.34 -6.01 9.61
N PRO A 52 6.59 -5.51 9.45
CA PRO A 52 7.70 -6.37 9.02
C PRO A 52 8.03 -7.40 10.11
N ALA A 53 8.40 -8.61 9.69
CA ALA A 53 8.76 -9.71 10.58
C ALA A 53 9.91 -9.31 11.53
N LEU A 54 9.89 -9.82 12.77
CA LEU A 54 10.87 -9.51 13.83
C LEU A 54 12.34 -9.78 13.44
N LYS A 55 12.58 -10.73 12.53
CA LYS A 55 13.88 -11.08 11.96
C LYS A 55 13.74 -11.28 10.44
N PRO A 56 13.56 -10.20 9.66
CA PRO A 56 13.17 -10.30 8.26
C PRO A 56 14.34 -10.84 7.43
N GLN A 57 14.05 -11.76 6.53
CA GLN A 57 15.02 -12.22 5.53
C GLN A 57 15.12 -11.20 4.39
N HIS A 58 16.13 -11.35 3.52
CA HIS A 58 16.30 -10.46 2.37
C HIS A 58 15.04 -10.38 1.49
N GLN A 59 14.31 -11.49 1.32
CA GLN A 59 13.07 -11.52 0.54
C GLN A 59 11.93 -10.72 1.23
N ASP A 60 11.82 -10.76 2.56
CA ASP A 60 10.84 -9.98 3.31
C ASP A 60 11.15 -8.48 3.23
N VAL A 61 12.45 -8.12 3.27
CA VAL A 61 12.94 -6.76 3.08
C VAL A 61 12.63 -6.26 1.67
N SER A 62 12.99 -7.01 0.62
CA SER A 62 12.69 -6.63 -0.77
C SER A 62 11.20 -6.51 -1.03
N ARG A 63 10.39 -7.43 -0.51
CA ARG A 63 8.92 -7.39 -0.61
C ARG A 63 8.34 -6.14 0.07
N SER A 64 8.68 -5.90 1.35
CA SER A 64 8.13 -4.76 2.10
C SER A 64 8.66 -3.41 1.62
N ARG A 65 9.89 -3.36 1.08
CA ARG A 65 10.37 -2.21 0.29
C ARG A 65 9.52 -2.01 -0.96
N GLY A 66 9.17 -3.06 -1.70
CA GLY A 66 8.38 -2.96 -2.93
C GLY A 66 6.93 -2.55 -2.71
N GLU A 67 6.29 -3.09 -1.67
CA GLU A 67 4.94 -2.69 -1.25
C GLU A 67 4.90 -1.20 -0.88
N ALA A 68 5.95 -0.68 -0.25
CA ALA A 68 6.08 0.73 0.09
C ALA A 68 6.48 1.62 -1.11
N ASP A 69 7.40 1.15 -1.95
CA ASP A 69 7.85 1.86 -3.15
C ASP A 69 6.72 2.01 -4.17
N ALA A 70 5.84 1.01 -4.33
CA ALA A 70 4.68 1.08 -5.20
C ALA A 70 3.69 2.19 -4.78
N LEU A 71 3.43 2.33 -3.48
CA LEU A 71 2.57 3.39 -2.94
C LEU A 71 3.23 4.77 -3.02
N ALA A 72 4.55 4.85 -2.77
CA ALA A 72 5.31 6.09 -2.89
C ALA A 72 5.36 6.58 -4.36
N LEU A 73 5.66 5.70 -5.31
CA LEU A 73 5.65 6.02 -6.74
C LEU A 73 4.28 6.46 -7.21
N ARG A 74 3.20 5.79 -6.76
CA ARG A 74 1.85 6.24 -7.09
C ARG A 74 1.60 7.65 -6.57
N LEU A 75 1.87 7.93 -5.29
CA LEU A 75 1.68 9.27 -4.72
C LEU A 75 2.54 10.35 -5.41
N ALA A 76 3.70 9.98 -5.97
CA ALA A 76 4.58 10.89 -6.70
C ALA A 76 4.20 11.14 -8.17
N LEU A 77 3.54 10.17 -8.84
CA LEU A 77 3.42 10.11 -10.30
C LEU A 77 1.98 10.02 -10.82
N HIS A 78 0.98 9.84 -9.94
CA HIS A 78 -0.45 9.75 -10.27
C HIS A 78 -1.17 11.04 -9.87
N ASP A 79 -1.69 11.78 -10.84
CA ASP A 79 -2.68 12.84 -10.63
C ASP A 79 -4.08 12.19 -10.52
N PRO A 80 -4.74 12.23 -9.35
CA PRO A 80 -6.05 11.61 -9.16
C PRO A 80 -7.19 12.44 -9.80
N GLU A 81 -7.03 13.75 -9.99
CA GLU A 81 -8.05 14.59 -10.62
C GLU A 81 -8.04 14.43 -12.13
N LEU A 82 -6.87 14.27 -12.74
CA LEU A 82 -6.71 13.93 -14.14
C LEU A 82 -7.29 12.54 -14.41
N TYR A 83 -6.86 11.54 -13.64
CA TYR A 83 -7.36 10.17 -13.77
C TYR A 83 -8.88 10.06 -13.57
N ALA A 84 -9.47 10.83 -12.64
CA ALA A 84 -10.91 10.82 -12.42
C ALA A 84 -11.72 11.36 -13.62
N LYS A 85 -11.17 12.29 -14.42
CA LYS A 85 -11.83 12.85 -15.62
C LYS A 85 -11.83 11.86 -16.80
N SER A 86 -10.86 10.94 -16.83
CA SER A 86 -10.66 9.94 -17.88
C SER A 86 -10.98 8.50 -17.45
N SER A 87 -11.52 8.30 -16.25
CA SER A 87 -11.88 6.98 -15.71
C SER A 87 -13.25 6.53 -16.20
N PRO A 88 -13.42 5.27 -16.65
CA PRO A 88 -14.74 4.67 -16.86
C PRO A 88 -15.58 4.63 -15.58
N ALA A 89 -16.87 4.36 -15.75
CA ALA A 89 -17.78 4.04 -14.65
C ALA A 89 -17.26 2.88 -13.76
N PRO A 90 -17.63 2.80 -12.48
CA PRO A 90 -17.20 1.72 -11.59
C PRO A 90 -17.58 0.32 -12.13
N GLY A 91 -16.58 -0.47 -12.50
CA GLY A 91 -16.77 -1.77 -13.14
C GLY A 91 -15.45 -2.35 -13.70
N PRO A 92 -15.52 -3.42 -14.51
CA PRO A 92 -14.33 -4.11 -15.05
C PRO A 92 -13.41 -3.18 -15.86
N ALA A 93 -13.97 -2.32 -16.72
CA ALA A 93 -13.19 -1.36 -17.52
C ALA A 93 -12.32 -0.44 -16.64
N ARG A 94 -12.89 0.10 -15.55
CA ARG A 94 -12.14 0.91 -14.57
C ARG A 94 -11.07 0.09 -13.84
N ALA A 95 -11.30 -1.19 -13.57
CA ALA A 95 -10.29 -2.07 -12.97
C ALA A 95 -9.10 -2.34 -13.93
N VAL A 96 -9.35 -2.40 -15.24
CA VAL A 96 -8.31 -2.47 -16.27
C VAL A 96 -7.52 -1.15 -16.34
N CYS A 97 -8.17 0.02 -16.37
CA CYS A 97 -7.49 1.31 -16.28
C CYS A 97 -6.61 1.43 -15.01
N GLU A 98 -7.11 0.92 -13.89
CA GLU A 98 -6.43 0.93 -12.58
C GLU A 98 -5.17 0.07 -12.58
N ALA A 99 -5.22 -1.10 -13.25
CA ALA A 99 -4.06 -1.95 -13.45
C ALA A 99 -3.02 -1.34 -14.40
N LEU A 100 -3.46 -0.71 -15.50
CA LEU A 100 -2.60 -0.01 -16.45
C LEU A 100 -1.89 1.21 -15.81
N GLU A 101 -2.62 2.01 -15.04
CA GLU A 101 -2.08 3.19 -14.36
C GLU A 101 -1.11 2.80 -13.22
N GLN A 102 -1.40 1.73 -12.48
CA GLN A 102 -0.44 1.16 -11.53
C GLN A 102 0.82 0.65 -12.24
N ALA A 103 0.69 -0.02 -13.39
CA ALA A 103 1.83 -0.45 -14.20
C ALA A 103 2.64 0.73 -14.74
N ARG A 104 2.02 1.87 -15.09
CA ARG A 104 2.71 3.09 -15.53
C ARG A 104 3.60 3.66 -14.44
N VAL A 105 3.06 3.93 -13.24
CA VAL A 105 3.84 4.54 -12.15
C VAL A 105 4.95 3.62 -11.64
N GLU A 106 4.71 2.29 -11.63
CA GLU A 106 5.75 1.30 -11.34
C GLU A 106 6.84 1.25 -12.41
N ALA A 107 6.48 1.31 -13.70
CA ALA A 107 7.44 1.28 -14.80
C ALA A 107 8.34 2.51 -14.84
N LEU A 108 7.80 3.71 -14.61
CA LEU A 108 8.58 4.95 -14.47
C LEU A 108 9.62 4.83 -13.34
N GLY A 109 9.19 4.37 -12.16
CA GLY A 109 10.09 4.12 -11.04
C GLY A 109 11.15 3.06 -11.33
N ALA A 110 10.76 1.93 -11.93
CA ALA A 110 11.66 0.82 -12.24
C ALA A 110 12.69 1.13 -13.33
N ARG A 111 12.34 1.97 -14.31
CA ARG A 111 13.25 2.43 -15.38
C ARG A 111 14.29 3.41 -14.88
N ASN A 112 13.89 4.32 -13.99
CA ASN A 112 14.79 5.37 -13.48
C ASN A 112 15.61 4.90 -12.27
N MET A 113 15.13 3.91 -11.51
CA MET A 113 15.78 3.38 -10.31
C MET A 113 15.72 1.85 -10.31
N CYS A 114 16.79 1.21 -10.78
CA CYS A 114 16.85 -0.26 -10.93
C CYS A 114 16.53 -1.03 -9.63
N GLY A 115 17.06 -0.59 -8.49
CA GLY A 115 16.78 -1.21 -7.19
C GLY A 115 15.33 -1.03 -6.71
N VAL A 116 14.63 0.02 -7.16
CA VAL A 116 13.17 0.14 -6.95
C VAL A 116 12.44 -0.86 -7.83
N GLY A 117 12.85 -1.01 -9.10
CA GLY A 117 12.33 -2.07 -9.99
C GLY A 117 12.48 -3.49 -9.42
N ASP A 118 13.58 -3.77 -8.71
CA ASP A 118 13.83 -5.05 -8.05
C ASP A 118 12.94 -5.26 -6.82
N ASN A 119 12.72 -4.20 -6.01
CA ASN A 119 11.79 -4.22 -4.89
C ASN A 119 10.34 -4.47 -5.38
N LEU A 120 9.90 -3.73 -6.40
CA LEU A 120 8.58 -3.87 -7.01
C LEU A 120 8.36 -5.30 -7.54
N LEU A 121 9.36 -5.87 -8.22
CA LEU A 121 9.31 -7.25 -8.71
C LEU A 121 9.15 -8.25 -7.56
N ALA A 122 9.82 -8.03 -6.41
CA ALA A 122 9.67 -8.88 -5.23
C ALA A 122 8.27 -8.76 -4.58
N ALA A 123 7.69 -7.56 -4.55
CA ALA A 123 6.33 -7.34 -4.05
C ALA A 123 5.26 -7.98 -4.96
N GLU A 124 5.39 -7.82 -6.28
CA GLU A 124 4.53 -8.46 -7.27
C GLU A 124 4.62 -10.00 -7.17
N ASN A 125 5.84 -10.56 -7.10
CA ASN A 125 6.05 -12.01 -6.97
C ASN A 125 5.39 -12.59 -5.69
N ALA A 126 5.38 -11.82 -4.60
CA ALA A 126 4.71 -12.20 -3.36
C ALA A 126 3.18 -12.06 -3.46
N ARG A 127 2.67 -10.99 -4.08
CA ARG A 127 1.24 -10.76 -4.32
C ARG A 127 0.64 -11.87 -5.20
N ALA A 128 1.30 -12.20 -6.31
CA ALA A 128 0.89 -13.23 -7.25
C ALA A 128 0.81 -14.61 -6.57
N LYS A 129 1.81 -14.96 -5.75
CA LYS A 129 1.79 -16.19 -4.94
C LYS A 129 0.68 -16.19 -3.87
N LYS A 130 0.42 -15.06 -3.20
CA LYS A 130 -0.69 -14.94 -2.24
C LYS A 130 -2.06 -15.15 -2.90
N ARG A 131 -2.20 -14.80 -4.19
CA ARG A 131 -3.41 -15.05 -5.01
C ARG A 131 -3.41 -16.44 -5.67
N GLY A 132 -2.29 -17.16 -5.69
CA GLY A 132 -2.17 -18.47 -6.33
C GLY A 132 -2.05 -18.41 -7.86
N PHE A 133 -1.52 -17.31 -8.41
CA PHE A 133 -1.28 -17.11 -9.84
C PHE A 133 -0.10 -17.94 -10.40
N ASP A 134 0.58 -18.68 -9.53
CA ASP A 134 1.63 -19.67 -9.80
C ASP A 134 1.07 -21.09 -10.08
N LYS A 135 -0.24 -21.30 -9.90
CA LYS A 135 -0.89 -22.60 -10.16
C LYS A 135 -0.83 -22.96 -11.64
N GLN A 136 -0.47 -24.21 -11.92
CA GLN A 136 -0.55 -24.80 -13.26
C GLN A 136 -2.02 -25.09 -13.63
N GLY A 137 -2.37 -24.89 -14.90
CA GLY A 137 -3.71 -25.20 -15.41
C GLY A 137 -4.81 -24.19 -15.07
N LEU A 138 -4.46 -22.98 -14.63
CA LEU A 138 -5.42 -21.87 -14.55
C LEU A 138 -6.01 -21.58 -15.94
N THR A 139 -7.32 -21.33 -16.00
CA THR A 139 -8.00 -20.83 -17.20
C THR A 139 -8.38 -19.35 -17.03
N GLN A 140 -8.89 -18.74 -18.09
CA GLN A 140 -9.41 -17.36 -18.07
C GLN A 140 -10.59 -17.18 -17.10
N ASN A 141 -11.26 -18.26 -16.67
CA ASN A 141 -12.31 -18.22 -15.66
C ASN A 141 -11.76 -18.22 -14.21
N ASP A 142 -10.52 -18.66 -14.02
CA ASP A 142 -9.87 -18.81 -12.70
C ASP A 142 -8.97 -17.61 -12.33
N ALA A 143 -8.71 -16.73 -13.30
CA ALA A 143 -7.69 -15.70 -13.21
C ALA A 143 -8.22 -14.35 -13.73
N PRO A 144 -8.33 -13.29 -12.89
CA PRO A 144 -8.92 -12.02 -13.29
C PRO A 144 -8.15 -11.31 -14.42
N LEU A 145 -8.90 -10.72 -15.36
CA LEU A 145 -8.36 -10.06 -16.56
C LEU A 145 -7.49 -8.85 -16.20
N GLU A 146 -7.93 -8.03 -15.24
CA GLU A 146 -7.24 -6.82 -14.83
C GLU A 146 -5.87 -7.11 -14.21
N GLU A 147 -5.74 -8.21 -13.46
CA GLU A 147 -4.45 -8.65 -12.91
C GLU A 147 -3.54 -9.21 -14.00
N ALA A 148 -4.10 -9.89 -15.02
CA ALA A 148 -3.33 -10.37 -16.17
C ALA A 148 -2.80 -9.20 -17.02
N ILE A 149 -3.64 -8.20 -17.31
CA ILE A 149 -3.24 -6.97 -18.00
C ILE A 149 -2.20 -6.21 -17.18
N GLY A 150 -2.39 -6.06 -15.86
CA GLY A 150 -1.41 -5.41 -14.99
C GLY A 150 -0.01 -6.02 -15.06
N VAL A 151 0.09 -7.35 -15.00
CA VAL A 151 1.36 -8.09 -15.12
C VAL A 151 1.98 -7.90 -16.52
N LEU A 152 1.20 -8.04 -17.59
CA LEU A 152 1.70 -7.92 -18.96
C LEU A 152 2.14 -6.48 -19.30
N ALA A 153 1.33 -5.49 -18.95
CA ALA A 153 1.63 -4.08 -19.10
C ALA A 153 2.89 -3.70 -18.33
N ARG A 154 3.04 -4.18 -17.08
CA ARG A 154 4.24 -3.95 -16.27
C ARG A 154 5.50 -4.57 -16.89
N GLU A 155 5.41 -5.78 -17.45
CA GLU A 155 6.52 -6.42 -18.18
C GLU A 155 6.97 -5.56 -19.37
N ILE A 156 6.02 -5.13 -20.21
CA ILE A 156 6.25 -4.33 -21.41
C ILE A 156 6.79 -2.93 -21.07
N PHE A 157 6.09 -2.18 -20.20
CA PHE A 157 6.41 -0.78 -19.90
C PHE A 157 7.75 -0.63 -19.17
N SER A 158 8.12 -1.59 -18.31
CA SER A 158 9.37 -1.57 -17.54
C SER A 158 10.53 -2.31 -18.22
N ASN A 159 10.26 -3.06 -19.30
CA ASN A 159 11.20 -3.97 -19.97
C ASN A 159 11.91 -4.92 -18.99
N ARG A 160 11.13 -5.55 -18.11
CA ARG A 160 11.58 -6.53 -17.10
C ARG A 160 10.64 -7.73 -17.13
N PRO A 161 11.16 -8.97 -17.14
CA PRO A 161 10.31 -10.17 -17.22
C PRO A 161 9.35 -10.25 -16.02
N ALA A 162 8.12 -10.71 -16.26
CA ALA A 162 7.17 -10.95 -15.18
C ALA A 162 7.71 -11.97 -14.14
N PRO A 163 7.29 -11.89 -12.86
CA PRO A 163 7.79 -12.77 -11.82
C PRO A 163 7.45 -14.25 -12.03
N SER A 164 8.25 -15.15 -11.46
CA SER A 164 8.01 -16.60 -11.53
C SER A 164 6.59 -17.00 -11.11
N ASN A 165 6.02 -16.29 -10.14
CA ASN A 165 4.74 -16.64 -9.55
C ASN A 165 3.53 -16.03 -10.32
N THR A 166 3.74 -15.40 -11.48
CA THR A 166 2.66 -15.04 -12.42
C THR A 166 2.59 -16.01 -13.61
N SER A 167 3.40 -17.07 -13.63
CA SER A 167 3.48 -18.01 -14.76
C SER A 167 2.15 -18.70 -15.10
N GLY A 168 1.29 -18.98 -14.12
CA GLY A 168 -0.05 -19.56 -14.34
C GLY A 168 -1.04 -18.57 -14.97
N ILE A 169 -1.17 -17.37 -14.40
CA ILE A 169 -2.02 -16.31 -14.98
C ILE A 169 -1.55 -15.87 -16.37
N MET A 170 -0.24 -15.84 -16.60
CA MET A 170 0.34 -15.57 -17.92
C MET A 170 0.10 -16.70 -18.92
N HIS A 171 0.10 -17.96 -18.50
CA HIS A 171 -0.27 -19.07 -19.38
C HIS A 171 -1.75 -19.02 -19.82
N ALA A 172 -2.65 -18.53 -18.95
CA ALA A 172 -4.08 -18.41 -19.26
C ALA A 172 -4.41 -17.24 -20.22
N TRP A 173 -3.63 -16.16 -20.18
CA TRP A 173 -4.01 -14.88 -20.81
C TRP A 173 -3.04 -14.33 -21.86
N ARG A 174 -1.74 -14.69 -21.85
CA ARG A 174 -0.72 -13.98 -22.64
C ARG A 174 -1.01 -13.98 -24.13
N ASP A 175 -1.30 -15.14 -24.72
CA ASP A 175 -1.49 -15.25 -26.17
C ASP A 175 -2.71 -14.43 -26.64
N PHE A 176 -3.80 -14.45 -25.86
CA PHE A 176 -4.99 -13.62 -26.11
C PHE A 176 -4.69 -12.12 -25.99
N LEU A 177 -4.03 -11.69 -24.91
CA LEU A 177 -3.72 -10.28 -24.69
C LEU A 177 -2.67 -9.74 -25.69
N SER A 178 -1.69 -10.56 -26.09
CA SER A 178 -0.72 -10.18 -27.12
C SER A 178 -1.37 -9.96 -28.49
N ASP A 179 -2.36 -10.78 -28.85
CA ASP A 179 -3.14 -10.66 -30.10
C ASP A 179 -4.15 -9.50 -30.06
N LYS A 180 -4.84 -9.30 -28.93
CA LYS A 180 -5.89 -8.27 -28.77
C LYS A 180 -5.39 -6.86 -28.46
N ILE A 181 -4.36 -6.68 -27.64
CA ILE A 181 -3.92 -5.36 -27.12
C ILE A 181 -2.39 -5.13 -27.15
N GLY A 182 -1.62 -6.03 -27.74
CA GLY A 182 -0.15 -5.95 -27.73
C GLY A 182 0.39 -4.68 -28.39
N HIS A 183 -0.23 -4.26 -29.50
CA HIS A 183 0.13 -3.04 -30.23
C HIS A 183 -0.19 -1.78 -29.42
N GLU A 184 -1.34 -1.75 -28.74
CA GLU A 184 -1.82 -0.64 -27.92
C GLU A 184 -0.89 -0.44 -26.72
N LEU A 185 -0.50 -1.53 -26.06
CA LEU A 185 0.53 -1.51 -25.00
C LEU A 185 1.89 -1.02 -25.51
N GLU A 186 2.32 -1.37 -26.73
CA GLU A 186 3.53 -0.79 -27.34
C GLU A 186 3.40 0.72 -27.64
N GLN A 187 2.21 1.21 -27.99
CA GLN A 187 1.96 2.64 -28.15
C GLN A 187 2.03 3.39 -26.81
N MET A 188 1.47 2.83 -25.74
CA MET A 188 1.47 3.41 -24.38
C MET A 188 2.88 3.67 -23.83
N ILE A 189 3.91 2.91 -24.25
CA ILE A 189 5.32 3.15 -23.87
C ILE A 189 5.77 4.58 -24.17
N LYS A 190 5.23 5.20 -25.23
CA LYS A 190 5.56 6.56 -25.68
C LYS A 190 4.90 7.65 -24.82
N ALA A 191 3.90 7.28 -24.01
CA ALA A 191 3.07 8.19 -23.23
C ALA A 191 3.27 8.05 -21.70
N LEU A 192 4.14 7.14 -21.22
CA LEU A 192 4.30 6.86 -19.78
C LEU A 192 4.55 8.12 -18.93
N ASP A 193 5.35 9.07 -19.44
CA ASP A 193 5.67 10.36 -18.80
C ASP A 193 4.54 11.41 -18.88
N ASN A 194 3.46 11.15 -19.62
CA ASN A 194 2.30 12.03 -19.77
C ASN A 194 1.00 11.26 -19.49
N GLN A 195 0.47 11.41 -18.28
CA GLN A 195 -0.72 10.70 -17.82
C GLN A 195 -1.98 11.00 -18.65
N GLU A 196 -2.13 12.18 -19.26
CA GLU A 196 -3.27 12.51 -20.11
C GLU A 196 -3.23 11.73 -21.43
N ALA A 197 -2.06 11.71 -22.08
CA ALA A 197 -1.85 10.92 -23.29
C ALA A 197 -1.94 9.40 -23.01
N PHE A 198 -1.46 8.95 -21.84
CA PHE A 198 -1.57 7.56 -21.42
C PHE A 198 -3.03 7.16 -21.13
N ALA A 199 -3.80 8.02 -20.47
CA ALA A 199 -5.20 7.75 -20.17
C ALA A 199 -6.09 7.75 -21.41
N ALA A 200 -5.75 8.55 -22.44
CA ALA A 200 -6.38 8.45 -23.76
C ALA A 200 -6.11 7.07 -24.40
N LEU A 201 -4.84 6.66 -24.49
CA LEU A 201 -4.46 5.34 -25.03
C LEU A 201 -5.02 4.17 -24.19
N ALA A 202 -5.39 4.40 -22.92
CA ALA A 202 -6.03 3.39 -22.08
C ALA A 202 -7.49 3.13 -22.49
N GLN A 203 -8.15 4.08 -23.17
CA GLN A 203 -9.47 3.88 -23.77
C GLN A 203 -9.35 3.03 -25.05
N ASP A 204 -8.31 3.22 -25.87
CA ASP A 204 -8.03 2.35 -27.03
C ASP A 204 -7.87 0.88 -26.60
N VAL A 205 -7.20 0.63 -25.47
CA VAL A 205 -7.07 -0.71 -24.85
C VAL A 205 -8.42 -1.28 -24.43
N LEU A 206 -9.35 -0.45 -23.93
CA LEU A 206 -10.70 -0.89 -23.57
C LEU A 206 -11.56 -1.18 -24.81
N GLU A 207 -11.51 -0.35 -25.85
CA GLU A 207 -12.19 -0.61 -27.13
C GLU A 207 -11.71 -1.94 -27.73
N ALA A 208 -10.39 -2.16 -27.79
CA ALA A 208 -9.80 -3.40 -28.28
C ALA A 208 -10.18 -4.65 -27.46
N LEU A 209 -10.55 -4.51 -26.18
CA LEU A 209 -11.06 -5.58 -25.31
C LEU A 209 -12.58 -5.77 -25.38
N ASP A 210 -13.29 -5.03 -26.23
CA ASP A 210 -14.76 -4.96 -26.26
C ASP A 210 -15.35 -4.48 -24.91
N MET A 211 -14.59 -3.64 -24.19
CA MET A 211 -14.91 -3.04 -22.87
C MET A 211 -15.04 -1.52 -22.90
N GLY A 212 -15.05 -0.91 -24.10
CA GLY A 212 -15.29 0.52 -24.29
C GLY A 212 -16.67 0.94 -23.76
N ASP A 213 -16.74 2.12 -23.18
CA ASP A 213 -17.99 2.70 -22.73
C ASP A 213 -18.71 3.37 -23.91
N ASN A 214 -19.87 2.82 -24.31
CA ASN A 214 -20.68 3.32 -25.44
C ASN A 214 -21.33 4.70 -25.18
N SER A 215 -20.93 5.41 -24.12
CA SER A 215 -21.41 6.75 -23.72
C SER A 215 -21.06 7.91 -24.68
N THR A 216 -20.77 7.62 -25.95
CA THR A 216 -20.86 8.61 -27.04
C THR A 216 -22.30 8.83 -27.50
N ASP A 217 -23.23 7.95 -27.14
CA ASP A 217 -24.66 8.05 -27.47
C ASP A 217 -25.48 8.70 -26.34
N ILE A 218 -24.95 9.77 -25.73
CA ILE A 218 -25.76 10.71 -24.95
C ILE A 218 -26.46 11.65 -25.94
N GLU A 219 -27.58 11.19 -26.50
CA GLU A 219 -28.58 12.13 -27.01
C GLU A 219 -28.99 13.07 -25.86
N PRO A 220 -29.08 14.40 -26.08
CA PRO A 220 -29.54 15.33 -25.07
C PRO A 220 -31.05 15.16 -24.88
N GLY A 221 -31.45 14.21 -24.03
CA GLY A 221 -32.83 14.03 -23.61
C GLY A 221 -33.39 15.34 -23.05
N GLU A 222 -34.51 15.78 -23.61
CA GLU A 222 -35.15 17.06 -23.29
C GLU A 222 -35.67 17.08 -21.84
N ASP A 223 -35.75 18.27 -21.24
CA ASP A 223 -36.29 18.47 -19.88
C ASP A 223 -37.73 17.94 -19.78
N ASP A 224 -38.03 17.17 -18.72
CA ASP A 224 -39.42 16.89 -18.30
C ASP A 224 -39.57 17.05 -16.78
N ASP A 225 -40.00 18.24 -16.37
CA ASP A 225 -40.24 18.66 -14.98
C ASP A 225 -41.56 18.05 -14.43
N GLU A 226 -41.50 16.88 -13.78
CA GLU A 226 -42.56 16.44 -12.85
C GLU A 226 -42.03 16.23 -11.42
N ALA A 227 -42.12 17.29 -10.62
CA ALA A 227 -41.86 17.24 -9.18
C ALA A 227 -42.95 16.46 -8.43
N ARG A 228 -42.55 15.64 -7.44
CA ARG A 228 -43.43 15.10 -6.39
C ARG A 228 -42.75 15.20 -5.02
N GLU A 229 -43.59 15.33 -3.99
CA GLU A 229 -43.24 16.02 -2.76
C GLU A 229 -42.63 15.14 -1.65
N ASP A 230 -42.06 15.86 -0.68
CA ASP A 230 -41.49 15.42 0.59
C ASP A 230 -42.42 14.50 1.42
N ASP A 231 -41.85 13.51 2.11
CA ASP A 231 -42.37 13.05 3.40
C ASP A 231 -41.20 12.60 4.30
N GLN A 232 -41.32 12.91 5.59
CA GLN A 232 -40.25 12.78 6.59
C GLN A 232 -40.67 11.84 7.73
N GLN A 233 -39.75 11.64 8.69
CA GLN A 233 -40.00 10.97 9.99
C GLN A 233 -40.14 9.43 9.94
N ASN A 234 -39.69 8.65 10.92
CA ASN A 234 -38.69 8.84 11.98
C ASN A 234 -38.28 7.42 12.50
N PRO A 235 -37.04 7.16 12.96
CA PRO A 235 -36.65 5.81 13.35
C PRO A 235 -36.92 5.52 14.82
N ASN A 236 -37.74 4.50 15.12
CA ASN A 236 -37.69 3.79 16.41
C ASN A 236 -38.40 2.43 16.34
N ASN A 237 -37.70 1.35 16.72
CA ASN A 237 -38.32 0.30 17.55
C ASN A 237 -37.22 -0.54 18.22
N ALA A 238 -37.04 -0.36 19.53
CA ALA A 238 -36.34 -1.32 20.38
C ALA A 238 -37.38 -2.04 21.24
N GLN A 239 -37.33 -3.37 21.28
CA GLN A 239 -38.09 -4.18 22.24
C GLN A 239 -37.22 -5.32 22.73
N GLU A 240 -37.10 -5.39 24.05
CA GLU A 240 -36.43 -6.46 24.81
C GLU A 240 -37.50 -7.50 25.19
N GLU A 241 -37.16 -8.79 25.10
CA GLU A 241 -37.86 -9.84 25.86
C GLU A 241 -36.83 -10.77 26.50
N GLU A 242 -36.69 -10.70 27.82
CA GLU A 242 -36.03 -11.73 28.61
C GLU A 242 -36.98 -12.93 28.79
N GLN A 243 -36.46 -14.16 28.69
CA GLN A 243 -37.06 -15.28 29.41
C GLN A 243 -36.03 -16.33 29.82
N ASP A 244 -36.07 -16.67 31.12
CA ASP A 244 -35.17 -17.57 31.82
C ASP A 244 -35.67 -19.03 31.79
N SER A 245 -34.76 -20.00 31.78
CA SER A 245 -34.98 -21.43 32.07
C SER A 245 -33.67 -22.25 32.13
N GLU A 246 -33.15 -22.48 33.34
CA GLU A 246 -32.21 -23.55 33.69
C GLU A 246 -32.86 -24.98 33.65
N PRO A 247 -32.16 -26.09 33.98
CA PRO A 247 -30.88 -26.55 33.43
C PRO A 247 -30.96 -28.03 32.97
N GLY A 248 -29.95 -28.52 32.23
CA GLY A 248 -29.82 -29.95 31.86
C GLY A 248 -28.40 -30.48 32.13
N ALA A 249 -28.27 -31.53 32.95
CA ALA A 249 -26.99 -31.96 33.52
C ALA A 249 -26.59 -33.41 33.19
N THR A 250 -25.32 -33.57 32.77
CA THR A 250 -24.40 -34.72 32.99
C THR A 250 -22.98 -34.19 32.70
N GLU A 251 -22.02 -34.26 33.63
CA GLU A 251 -21.12 -35.42 33.91
C GLU A 251 -20.29 -35.86 32.68
N LEU A 252 -18.97 -36.06 32.73
CA LEU A 252 -17.94 -36.10 33.79
C LEU A 252 -16.54 -35.91 33.09
N ALA A 253 -15.34 -35.75 33.69
CA ALA A 253 -14.83 -35.93 35.06
C ALA A 253 -13.58 -35.06 35.36
N ASN A 254 -13.20 -35.02 36.65
CA ASN A 254 -11.88 -34.81 37.26
C ASN A 254 -10.98 -33.61 36.88
N ALA A 255 -10.82 -32.73 37.88
CA ALA A 255 -9.56 -32.06 38.20
C ALA A 255 -9.01 -32.61 39.54
N GLU A 256 -7.68 -32.61 39.68
CA GLU A 256 -6.82 -32.68 40.89
C GLU A 256 -5.41 -32.38 40.34
N GLY A 257 -4.50 -31.58 40.92
CA GLY A 257 -4.21 -31.26 42.32
C GLY A 257 -2.76 -31.72 42.61
N LEU A 258 -1.86 -31.02 43.29
CA LEU A 258 -1.85 -29.70 43.96
C LEU A 258 -0.41 -29.12 43.97
N GLU A 259 -0.24 -27.82 44.34
CA GLU A 259 0.90 -27.22 45.11
C GLU A 259 2.36 -27.37 44.56
N ASP A 260 3.39 -26.57 44.87
CA ASP A 260 3.65 -25.37 45.73
C ASP A 260 4.85 -24.59 45.08
N ASP A 261 5.55 -23.53 45.55
CA ASP A 261 5.62 -22.68 46.77
C ASP A 261 6.32 -21.33 46.37
N SER A 262 6.11 -20.24 47.11
CA SER A 262 6.84 -18.93 47.14
C SER A 262 6.81 -18.03 45.87
N ASP A 263 6.53 -16.72 45.88
CA ASP A 263 6.50 -15.58 46.85
C ASP A 263 7.67 -14.58 46.72
N ALA A 264 7.31 -13.34 46.38
CA ALA A 264 8.12 -12.12 46.43
C ALA A 264 7.20 -10.91 46.12
N THR A 265 6.47 -10.41 47.14
CA THR A 265 5.70 -9.17 47.02
C THR A 265 6.63 -7.95 47.19
N ASP A 266 6.65 -7.06 46.20
CA ASP A 266 7.43 -5.81 46.24
C ASP A 266 6.48 -4.62 46.38
N SER A 267 6.42 -4.05 47.58
CA SER A 267 5.54 -2.94 47.93
C SER A 267 6.20 -1.61 47.56
N ILE A 268 5.64 -0.91 46.57
CA ILE A 268 6.11 0.42 46.18
C ILE A 268 5.80 1.41 47.32
N ASP A 269 6.82 1.70 48.13
CA ASP A 269 6.77 2.74 49.14
C ASP A 269 6.69 4.13 48.48
N ALA A 270 5.99 5.06 49.13
CA ALA A 270 5.48 6.28 48.49
C ALA A 270 5.51 7.49 49.43
N GLU A 271 6.62 7.68 50.14
CA GLU A 271 6.87 8.87 50.95
C GLU A 271 8.02 9.74 50.44
N ASP A 272 7.92 11.01 50.82
CA ASP A 272 8.89 12.10 50.73
C ASP A 272 9.27 12.70 49.34
N PHE A 273 8.68 13.86 49.07
CA PHE A 273 9.20 14.88 48.16
C PHE A 273 9.14 16.23 48.87
N GLU A 274 9.97 16.43 49.90
CA GLU A 274 10.24 17.76 50.44
C GLU A 274 10.68 18.72 49.32
N GLY A 275 9.97 19.85 49.20
CA GLY A 275 10.32 20.91 48.27
C GLY A 275 11.25 21.93 48.93
N ASP A 276 12.46 22.08 48.40
CA ASP A 276 13.30 23.26 48.67
C ASP A 276 13.14 24.28 47.54
N GLY A 277 13.02 25.55 47.91
CA GLY A 277 12.73 26.67 47.01
C GLY A 277 13.83 27.70 47.06
N VAL A 278 14.74 27.64 46.08
CA VAL A 278 15.85 28.61 45.95
C VAL A 278 15.65 29.53 44.75
N ASP A 279 15.42 30.80 45.05
CA ASP A 279 15.39 31.91 44.09
C ASP A 279 16.79 32.11 43.47
N GLY A 280 16.88 32.37 42.16
CA GLY A 280 18.14 32.26 41.42
C GLY A 280 18.12 32.89 40.03
N ASP A 281 17.79 34.17 39.94
CA ASP A 281 17.76 34.94 38.68
C ASP A 281 19.17 35.30 38.19
N GLU A 282 19.83 34.37 37.49
CA GLU A 282 21.14 34.56 36.85
C GLU A 282 21.08 34.23 35.33
N PRO A 283 21.46 35.16 34.43
CA PRO A 283 21.30 34.95 32.98
C PRO A 283 22.31 33.95 32.42
N PRO A 284 21.91 33.06 31.48
CA PRO A 284 22.75 31.96 31.01
C PRO A 284 23.98 32.43 30.21
N ASP A 285 25.13 31.85 30.54
CA ASP A 285 26.42 32.09 29.87
C ASP A 285 26.34 31.75 28.35
N PRO A 286 26.66 32.71 27.45
CA PRO A 286 26.65 32.47 26.01
C PRO A 286 27.73 31.49 25.50
N SER A 287 28.66 31.05 26.36
CA SER A 287 29.81 30.22 25.99
C SER A 287 29.49 28.75 25.70
N THR A 288 28.38 28.20 26.21
CA THR A 288 28.00 26.79 26.11
C THR A 288 27.13 26.44 24.90
N ARG A 289 27.37 27.07 23.74
CA ARG A 289 26.75 26.65 22.47
C ARG A 289 27.26 25.26 22.05
N PRO A 290 26.41 24.24 21.89
CA PRO A 290 26.84 22.93 21.40
C PRO A 290 27.46 23.05 20.00
N ASN A 291 28.57 22.36 19.75
CA ASN A 291 29.30 22.50 18.50
C ASN A 291 28.57 21.68 17.41
N PRO A 292 28.01 22.30 16.35
CA PRO A 292 27.00 21.67 15.47
C PRO A 292 27.50 20.46 14.66
N PHE A 293 28.80 20.15 14.71
CA PHE A 293 29.42 19.01 14.03
C PHE A 293 29.72 17.80 14.95
N GLN A 294 29.33 17.84 16.24
CA GLN A 294 29.50 16.72 17.19
C GLN A 294 28.70 15.45 16.85
N ASN A 295 27.82 15.50 15.83
CA ASN A 295 27.01 14.37 15.35
C ASN A 295 27.13 14.14 13.83
N SER A 296 28.21 14.64 13.21
CA SER A 296 28.48 14.37 11.79
C SER A 296 28.80 12.88 11.58
N PRO A 297 28.27 12.21 10.53
CA PRO A 297 28.66 10.85 10.18
C PRO A 297 30.15 10.81 9.75
N PRO A 298 30.80 9.63 9.82
CA PRO A 298 32.17 9.48 9.34
C PRO A 298 32.29 9.88 7.85
N PRO A 299 33.46 10.38 7.41
CA PRO A 299 33.64 10.83 6.04
C PRO A 299 33.37 9.70 5.03
N TYR A 300 32.73 10.06 3.92
CA TYR A 300 32.32 9.12 2.88
C TYR A 300 33.50 8.32 2.32
N HIS A 301 33.36 6.99 2.28
CA HIS A 301 34.29 6.07 1.67
C HIS A 301 33.60 5.41 0.48
N SER A 302 34.16 5.50 -0.73
CA SER A 302 33.64 4.76 -1.88
C SER A 302 33.92 3.27 -1.71
N TYR A 303 32.94 2.43 -2.05
CA TYR A 303 33.08 0.96 -2.03
C TYR A 303 33.42 0.39 -3.42
N THR A 304 33.39 1.22 -4.46
CA THR A 304 33.72 0.90 -5.84
C THR A 304 33.94 2.18 -6.63
N ASN A 305 34.98 2.22 -7.47
CA ASN A 305 35.28 3.31 -8.40
C ASN A 305 35.16 2.80 -9.85
N ARG A 306 34.18 1.92 -10.12
CA ARG A 306 34.03 1.22 -11.41
C ARG A 306 33.28 2.05 -12.47
N PHE A 307 32.74 3.20 -12.10
CA PHE A 307 31.88 4.05 -12.94
C PHE A 307 32.23 5.54 -12.82
N ASP A 308 33.47 5.84 -12.39
CA ASP A 308 34.12 7.15 -12.47
C ASP A 308 34.97 7.26 -13.77
#